data_AF-A0A251XG76-F1
#
_entry.id   AF-A0A251XG76-F1
#
_cell.length_a   1.000
_cell.length_b   1.000
_cell.length_c   1.000
_cell.angle_alpha   90.00
_cell.angle_beta   90.00
_cell.angle_gamma   90.00
#
_symmetry.space_group_name_H-M   'P 1'
#
loop_
_entity.id
_entity.type
_entity.pdbx_description
1 polymer ?
#
loop_
_entity_poly.entity_id
_entity_poly.type
_entity_poly.pdbx_seq_one_letter_code
_entity_poly.pdbx_strand_id
1 'polypeptide(L)'
;MRGAARSGVPITARAGWTGDPAPRIPRARRHAGPTPAAERSLAPDLLRGIALLGIALANSVYFIAGRPTGPLGRPTNGTALDHVADVLVGALVDNRAFPLFTMLFAYGFAVILRRQAAAGVDGPRARGLLLRRSLWLMAFGALHVVLLFEGDILLSYGILGLGLAALYRASDRAFRVLVWAPPIVFLVVAGADGLAGDDGSGSLLGGDGTFVGDLTSRAVALAALLVATPVTVGALVPLAAIGILLGRRRVLEDPAAHVPLLRRLALVGLPLSVLGALPLVLAAVGAIDADPVALYLLGVLHGATGVGGALGLLGLVGWAVAARARRGMPLPARCSVRSSPWAAAR
;
A
#
# COMPACT_ATOMS: atom_id res chain seq x y z
N MET A 1 72.14 54.56 -31.52
CA MET A 1 71.20 53.42 -31.50
C MET A 1 70.43 53.43 -32.82
N ARG A 2 70.44 52.28 -33.51
CA ARG A 2 69.80 51.95 -34.81
C ARG A 2 68.27 52.17 -34.72
N GLY A 3 67.45 52.41 -35.74
CA GLY A 3 67.54 52.44 -37.21
C GLY A 3 66.12 52.41 -37.81
N ALA A 4 65.94 53.05 -38.97
CA ALA A 4 65.03 52.78 -40.11
C ALA A 4 63.51 52.45 -39.94
N ALA A 5 62.68 53.38 -40.45
CA ALA A 5 61.67 53.27 -41.53
C ALA A 5 60.89 51.96 -41.81
N ARG A 6 59.55 52.08 -41.96
CA ARG A 6 58.74 51.83 -43.20
C ARG A 6 57.28 51.37 -42.93
N SER A 7 56.36 52.04 -43.63
CA SER A 7 55.08 51.62 -44.23
C SER A 7 54.49 50.22 -44.00
N GLY A 8 53.17 50.17 -43.79
CA GLY A 8 52.27 49.35 -44.62
C GLY A 8 51.26 48.43 -43.92
N VAL A 9 50.05 48.43 -44.48
CA VAL A 9 49.00 47.37 -44.54
C VAL A 9 47.75 47.56 -43.66
N PRO A 10 46.57 47.83 -44.26
CA PRO A 10 45.28 47.58 -43.65
C PRO A 10 44.88 46.11 -43.85
N ILE A 11 44.61 45.39 -42.75
CA ILE A 11 44.11 44.01 -42.80
C ILE A 11 42.60 44.05 -43.05
N THR A 12 42.20 43.64 -44.25
CA THR A 12 40.83 43.21 -44.55
C THR A 12 40.60 41.74 -44.14
N ALA A 13 39.35 41.45 -43.75
CA ALA A 13 38.61 40.19 -43.93
C ALA A 13 38.31 39.29 -42.69
N ARG A 14 36.99 39.25 -42.40
CA ARG A 14 36.10 38.10 -42.14
C ARG A 14 36.44 37.07 -41.05
N ALA A 15 35.50 36.93 -40.09
CA ALA A 15 34.97 35.61 -39.71
C ALA A 15 33.57 35.76 -39.08
N GLY A 16 32.58 35.08 -39.65
CA GLY A 16 31.19 35.08 -39.21
C GLY A 16 31.02 34.47 -37.83
N TRP A 17 30.37 35.23 -36.94
CA TRP A 17 29.83 34.70 -35.69
C TRP A 17 28.46 34.08 -35.98
N THR A 18 28.44 32.85 -36.49
CA THR A 18 27.25 32.00 -36.33
C THR A 18 27.29 31.48 -34.90
N GLY A 19 26.69 32.23 -33.99
CA GLY A 19 26.55 31.82 -32.59
C GLY A 19 25.70 30.56 -32.52
N ASP A 20 26.35 29.41 -32.42
CA ASP A 20 25.69 28.18 -32.00
C ASP A 20 25.05 28.46 -30.62
N PRO A 21 23.75 28.17 -30.42
CA PRO A 21 23.15 28.34 -29.12
C PRO A 21 23.88 27.45 -28.12
N ALA A 22 24.43 28.06 -27.06
CA ALA A 22 25.11 27.36 -25.98
C ALA A 22 24.31 26.11 -25.56
N PRO A 23 24.97 24.96 -25.31
CA PRO A 23 24.28 23.73 -24.97
C PRO A 23 23.35 24.01 -23.78
N ARG A 24 22.05 23.84 -24.01
CA ARG A 24 21.03 24.04 -22.96
C ARG A 24 21.36 23.07 -21.85
N ILE A 25 21.91 23.56 -20.73
CA ILE A 25 22.09 22.77 -19.51
C ILE A 25 20.71 22.18 -19.21
N PRO A 26 20.56 20.84 -19.19
CA PRO A 26 19.29 20.23 -18.89
C PRO A 26 18.82 20.76 -17.55
N ARG A 27 17.68 21.49 -17.54
CA ARG A 27 17.08 21.95 -16.28
C ARG A 27 16.97 20.74 -15.37
N ALA A 28 17.55 20.83 -14.18
CA ALA A 28 17.41 19.80 -13.15
C ALA A 28 15.92 19.46 -13.01
N ARG A 29 15.53 18.24 -13.40
CA ARG A 29 14.13 17.85 -13.39
C ARG A 29 13.65 17.93 -11.94
N ARG A 30 12.60 18.71 -11.68
CA ARG A 30 12.05 18.86 -10.32
C ARG A 30 11.64 17.50 -9.76
N HIS A 31 11.00 16.67 -10.58
CA HIS A 31 10.65 15.26 -10.32
C HIS A 31 10.54 14.52 -11.66
N ALA A 32 10.66 13.19 -11.64
CA ALA A 32 10.14 12.37 -12.75
C ALA A 32 8.60 12.47 -12.79
N GLY A 33 8.03 12.69 -13.99
CA GLY A 33 6.58 12.79 -14.20
C GLY A 33 5.84 11.45 -14.01
N PRO A 34 4.49 11.45 -14.13
CA PRO A 34 3.68 10.24 -14.03
C PRO A 34 4.13 9.17 -15.03
N THR A 35 4.10 7.89 -14.61
CA THR A 35 4.44 6.76 -15.47
C THR A 35 3.41 6.62 -16.60
N PRO A 36 3.84 6.67 -17.88
CA PRO A 36 3.00 6.34 -19.02
C PRO A 36 2.42 4.93 -18.88
N ALA A 37 1.19 4.70 -19.37
CA ALA A 37 0.52 3.40 -19.23
C ALA A 37 1.35 2.23 -19.76
N ALA A 38 2.09 2.43 -20.85
CA ALA A 38 2.99 1.43 -21.45
C ALA A 38 4.14 1.01 -20.53
N GLU A 39 4.58 1.87 -19.61
CA GLU A 39 5.72 1.63 -18.72
C GLU A 39 5.30 1.07 -17.34
N ARG A 40 4.01 0.76 -17.16
CA ARG A 40 3.48 0.23 -15.90
C ARG A 40 3.66 -1.27 -15.81
N SER A 41 3.96 -1.75 -14.60
CA SER A 41 4.07 -3.19 -14.35
C SER A 41 2.68 -3.76 -14.09
N LEU A 42 2.29 -4.78 -14.86
CA LEU A 42 0.97 -5.41 -14.77
C LEU A 42 0.68 -6.02 -13.39
N ALA A 43 1.64 -6.71 -12.78
CA ALA A 43 1.44 -7.41 -11.51
C ALA A 43 1.02 -6.48 -10.34
N PRO A 44 1.74 -5.40 -10.01
CA PRO A 44 1.32 -4.50 -8.93
C PRO A 44 0.02 -3.76 -9.26
N ASP A 45 -0.31 -3.51 -10.53
CA ASP A 45 -1.56 -2.85 -10.91
C ASP A 45 -2.77 -3.78 -10.74
N LEU A 46 -2.67 -5.05 -11.16
CA LEU A 46 -3.70 -6.07 -10.89
C LEU A 46 -3.89 -6.30 -9.40
N LEU A 47 -2.79 -6.41 -8.64
CA LEU A 47 -2.85 -6.63 -7.20
C LEU A 47 -3.51 -5.45 -6.46
N ARG A 48 -3.31 -4.22 -6.92
CA ARG A 48 -4.04 -3.05 -6.37
C ARG A 48 -5.53 -3.14 -6.67
N GLY A 49 -5.92 -3.50 -7.89
CA GLY A 49 -7.32 -3.70 -8.25
C GLY A 49 -7.99 -4.77 -7.38
N ILE A 50 -7.34 -5.92 -7.21
CA ILE A 50 -7.80 -7.02 -6.33
C ILE A 50 -7.94 -6.54 -4.89
N ALA A 51 -6.93 -5.82 -4.37
CA ALA A 51 -6.96 -5.32 -3.01
C ALA A 51 -8.10 -4.31 -2.79
N LEU A 52 -8.33 -3.39 -3.74
CA LEU A 52 -9.41 -2.40 -3.66
C LEU A 52 -10.80 -3.05 -3.73
N LEU A 53 -10.99 -4.03 -4.64
CA LEU A 53 -12.23 -4.80 -4.69
C LEU A 53 -12.46 -5.57 -3.38
N GLY A 54 -11.41 -6.21 -2.85
CA GLY A 54 -11.50 -6.93 -1.59
C GLY A 54 -11.82 -6.01 -0.41
N ILE A 55 -11.24 -4.81 -0.35
CA ILE A 55 -11.58 -3.82 0.68
C ILE A 55 -13.05 -3.41 0.57
N ALA A 56 -13.56 -3.17 -0.64
CA ALA A 56 -14.96 -2.82 -0.84
C ALA A 56 -15.91 -3.93 -0.38
N LEU A 57 -15.62 -5.19 -0.72
CA LEU A 57 -16.40 -6.35 -0.29
C LEU A 57 -16.34 -6.57 1.23
N ALA A 58 -15.16 -6.47 1.84
CA ALA A 58 -15.00 -6.68 3.28
C ALA A 58 -15.71 -5.60 4.12
N ASN A 59 -15.87 -4.38 3.59
CA ASN A 59 -16.50 -3.28 4.31
C ASN A 59 -17.99 -3.09 4.00
N SER A 60 -18.56 -3.85 3.05
CA SER A 60 -19.98 -3.67 2.71
C SER A 60 -20.91 -4.00 3.87
N VAL A 61 -20.49 -4.89 4.78
CA VAL A 61 -21.26 -5.31 5.96
C VAL A 61 -21.56 -4.14 6.91
N TYR A 62 -20.68 -3.15 7.01
CA TYR A 62 -20.85 -1.97 7.87
C TYR A 62 -21.95 -1.01 7.40
N PHE A 63 -22.49 -1.21 6.21
CA PHE A 63 -23.63 -0.45 5.70
C PHE A 63 -24.98 -1.15 5.93
N ILE A 64 -24.97 -2.30 6.62
CA ILE A 64 -26.18 -3.00 7.05
C ILE A 64 -26.54 -2.47 8.44
N ALA A 65 -27.65 -1.73 8.54
CA ALA A 65 -28.14 -1.14 9.79
C ALA A 65 -29.49 -1.75 10.22
N GLY A 66 -29.84 -1.59 11.50
CA GLY A 66 -31.12 -2.04 12.06
C GLY A 66 -31.26 -3.55 12.22
N ARG A 67 -30.12 -4.27 12.27
CA ARG A 67 -30.07 -5.72 12.53
C ARG A 67 -28.97 -6.03 13.54
N PRO A 68 -29.19 -6.99 14.44
CA PRO A 68 -28.13 -7.46 15.34
C PRO A 68 -27.01 -8.08 14.51
N THR A 69 -25.77 -7.74 14.84
CA THR A 69 -24.57 -8.29 14.20
C THR A 69 -23.75 -9.09 15.21
N GLY A 70 -23.07 -10.11 14.70
CA GLY A 70 -22.16 -10.98 15.44
C GLY A 70 -20.76 -10.93 14.81
N PRO A 71 -19.89 -11.91 15.09
CA PRO A 71 -18.49 -11.90 14.69
C PRO A 71 -18.29 -11.46 13.24
N LEU A 72 -17.21 -10.69 13.00
CA LEU A 72 -16.91 -10.05 11.72
C LEU A 72 -17.94 -8.97 11.28
N GLY A 73 -18.78 -8.47 12.19
CA GLY A 73 -19.80 -7.45 11.90
C GLY A 73 -20.94 -7.96 11.04
N ARG A 74 -21.22 -9.28 11.05
CA ARG A 74 -22.19 -9.93 10.16
C ARG A 74 -23.55 -10.09 10.82
N PRO A 75 -24.67 -9.89 10.09
CA PRO A 75 -26.01 -10.09 10.65
C PRO A 75 -26.20 -11.53 11.16
N THR A 76 -26.69 -11.67 12.40
CA THR A 76 -26.94 -12.99 13.01
C THR A 76 -28.22 -13.65 12.52
N ASN A 77 -29.12 -12.88 11.90
CA ASN A 77 -30.43 -13.32 11.42
C ASN A 77 -30.53 -13.30 9.88
N GLY A 78 -29.43 -13.63 9.19
CA GLY A 78 -29.38 -13.71 7.73
C GLY A 78 -30.15 -14.90 7.13
N THR A 79 -30.38 -14.84 5.82
CA THR A 79 -30.89 -15.97 5.03
C THR A 79 -29.77 -16.97 4.72
N ALA A 80 -30.11 -18.16 4.19
CA ALA A 80 -29.12 -19.13 3.75
C ALA A 80 -28.16 -18.57 2.66
N LEU A 81 -28.65 -17.69 1.78
CA LEU A 81 -27.81 -17.05 0.77
C LEU A 81 -26.86 -16.01 1.39
N ASP A 82 -27.31 -15.30 2.42
CA ASP A 82 -26.46 -14.35 3.17
C ASP A 82 -25.31 -15.10 3.84
N HIS A 83 -25.59 -16.24 4.48
CA HIS A 83 -24.56 -17.09 5.08
C HIS A 83 -23.56 -17.63 4.06
N VAL A 84 -24.00 -18.00 2.85
CA VAL A 84 -23.07 -18.41 1.77
C VAL A 84 -22.16 -17.24 1.38
N ALA A 85 -22.71 -16.04 1.21
CA ALA A 85 -21.92 -14.85 0.91
C ALA A 85 -20.92 -14.54 2.04
N ASP A 86 -21.37 -14.63 3.29
CA ASP A 86 -20.54 -14.44 4.48
C ASP A 86 -19.40 -15.43 4.57
N VAL A 87 -19.65 -16.71 4.27
CA VAL A 87 -18.62 -17.73 4.24
C VAL A 87 -17.60 -17.44 3.15
N LEU A 88 -18.04 -17.06 1.95
CA LEU A 88 -17.16 -16.77 0.83
C LEU A 88 -16.31 -15.52 1.09
N VAL A 89 -16.92 -14.42 1.53
CA VAL A 89 -16.20 -13.17 1.81
C VAL A 89 -15.28 -13.35 3.02
N GLY A 90 -15.78 -13.96 4.10
CA GLY A 90 -14.99 -14.26 5.29
C GLY A 90 -13.79 -15.16 5.00
N ALA A 91 -13.97 -16.23 4.22
CA ALA A 91 -12.88 -17.17 3.95
C ALA A 91 -11.90 -16.70 2.87
N LEU A 92 -12.33 -15.86 1.92
CA LEU A 92 -11.52 -15.52 0.73
C LEU A 92 -11.09 -14.06 0.64
N VAL A 93 -11.72 -13.15 1.40
CA VAL A 93 -11.52 -11.69 1.25
C VAL A 93 -11.06 -11.05 2.56
N ASP A 94 -11.79 -11.31 3.66
CA ASP A 94 -11.53 -10.70 4.96
C ASP A 94 -10.10 -10.97 5.44
N ASN A 95 -9.49 -9.97 6.07
CA ASN A 95 -8.10 -10.01 6.53
C ASN A 95 -7.02 -10.35 5.48
N ARG A 96 -7.34 -10.34 4.17
CA ARG A 96 -6.36 -10.52 3.08
C ARG A 96 -6.17 -9.24 2.27
N ALA A 97 -7.26 -8.56 1.96
CA ALA A 97 -7.25 -7.36 1.12
C ALA A 97 -6.47 -6.20 1.76
N PHE A 98 -6.68 -5.98 3.06
CA PHE A 98 -6.03 -4.91 3.81
C PHE A 98 -4.51 -5.10 3.98
N PRO A 99 -4.00 -6.29 4.38
CA PRO A 99 -2.55 -6.51 4.40
C PRO A 99 -1.92 -6.44 3.01
N LEU A 100 -2.62 -6.93 1.98
CA LEU A 100 -2.17 -6.82 0.59
C LEU A 100 -2.03 -5.35 0.17
N PHE A 101 -3.05 -4.54 0.42
CA PHE A 101 -3.02 -3.11 0.12
C PHE A 101 -1.89 -2.39 0.86
N THR A 102 -1.68 -2.69 2.15
CA THR A 102 -0.58 -2.14 2.95
C THR A 102 0.79 -2.45 2.35
N MET A 103 1.03 -3.72 1.98
CA MET A 103 2.26 -4.14 1.33
C MET A 103 2.46 -3.41 -0.01
N LEU A 104 1.42 -3.27 -0.83
CA LEU A 104 1.49 -2.60 -2.14
C LEU A 104 1.67 -1.09 -2.04
N PHE A 105 1.09 -0.46 -1.02
CA PHE A 105 1.28 0.95 -0.70
C PHE A 105 2.76 1.22 -0.41
N ALA A 106 3.35 0.45 0.50
CA ALA A 106 4.75 0.56 0.86
C ALA A 106 5.69 0.13 -0.29
N TYR A 107 5.33 -0.88 -1.07
CA TYR A 107 6.01 -1.23 -2.33
C TYR A 107 6.09 -0.02 -3.27
N GLY A 108 4.99 0.73 -3.39
CA GLY A 108 4.91 1.96 -4.18
C GLY A 108 5.91 3.03 -3.74
N PHE A 109 6.14 3.20 -2.44
CA PHE A 109 7.15 4.11 -1.91
C PHE A 109 8.56 3.74 -2.37
N ALA A 110 8.92 2.45 -2.29
CA ALA A 110 10.22 1.97 -2.76
C ALA A 110 10.40 2.17 -4.28
N VAL A 111 9.34 1.96 -5.07
CA VAL A 111 9.35 2.23 -6.52
C VAL A 111 9.55 3.72 -6.81
N ILE A 112 8.83 4.61 -6.13
CA ILE A 112 8.95 6.06 -6.31
C ILE A 112 10.37 6.50 -6.00
N LEU A 113 10.93 6.11 -4.86
CA LEU A 113 12.30 6.47 -4.47
C LEU A 113 13.33 6.02 -5.51
N ARG A 114 13.23 4.76 -5.98
CA ARG A 114 14.12 4.23 -7.02
C ARG A 114 13.99 4.99 -8.34
N ARG A 115 12.77 5.34 -8.75
CA ARG A 115 12.53 6.09 -10.00
C ARG A 115 13.07 7.52 -9.92
N GLN A 116 12.87 8.20 -8.79
CA GLN A 116 13.41 9.53 -8.57
C GLN A 116 14.95 9.51 -8.57
N ALA A 117 15.56 8.51 -7.91
CA ALA A 117 17.02 8.32 -7.93
C ALA A 117 17.54 8.05 -9.36
N ALA A 118 16.88 7.18 -10.13
CA ALA A 118 17.23 6.91 -11.53
C ALA A 118 17.08 8.15 -12.43
N ALA A 119 16.23 9.10 -12.06
CA ALA A 119 16.06 10.38 -12.73
C ALA A 119 17.02 11.48 -12.25
N GLY A 120 17.98 11.15 -11.37
CA GLY A 120 18.96 12.10 -10.83
C GLY A 120 18.40 13.06 -9.77
N VAL A 121 17.22 12.77 -9.20
CA VAL A 121 16.63 13.57 -8.13
C VAL A 121 17.27 13.17 -6.80
N ASP A 122 17.73 14.17 -6.04
CA ASP A 122 18.33 13.94 -4.73
C ASP A 122 17.33 13.32 -3.73
N GLY A 123 17.89 12.61 -2.74
CA GLY A 123 17.10 11.91 -1.72
C GLY A 123 16.13 12.82 -0.94
N PRO A 124 16.56 14.01 -0.45
CA PRO A 124 15.68 14.94 0.26
C PRO A 124 14.47 15.42 -0.57
N ARG A 125 14.66 15.72 -1.86
CA ARG A 125 13.54 16.09 -2.75
C ARG A 125 12.59 14.92 -2.99
N ALA A 126 13.13 13.72 -3.21
CA ALA A 126 12.31 12.51 -3.33
C ALA A 126 11.50 12.22 -2.06
N ARG A 127 12.09 12.44 -0.87
CA ARG A 127 11.37 12.40 0.42
C ARG A 127 10.29 13.47 0.50
N GLY A 128 10.57 14.70 0.07
CA GLY A 128 9.59 15.79 0.06
C GLY A 128 8.33 15.46 -0.76
N LEU A 129 8.49 14.78 -1.90
CA LEU A 129 7.37 14.27 -2.69
C LEU A 129 6.52 13.27 -1.88
N LEU A 130 7.15 12.32 -1.20
CA LEU A 130 6.45 11.31 -0.39
C LEU A 130 5.71 11.95 0.78
N LEU A 131 6.35 12.87 1.51
CA LEU A 131 5.73 13.62 2.60
C LEU A 131 4.49 14.38 2.11
N ARG A 132 4.60 15.12 1.00
CA ARG A 132 3.47 15.86 0.43
C ARG A 132 2.31 14.93 0.07
N ARG A 133 2.59 13.78 -0.53
CA ARG A 133 1.57 12.77 -0.87
C ARG A 133 0.90 12.21 0.39
N SER A 134 1.68 11.91 1.42
CA SER A 134 1.17 11.45 2.71
C SER A 134 0.31 12.50 3.41
N LEU A 135 0.72 13.77 3.42
CA LEU A 135 -0.06 14.87 4.01
C LEU A 135 -1.39 15.07 3.28
N TRP A 136 -1.41 14.99 1.95
CA TRP A 136 -2.67 15.02 1.20
C TRP A 136 -3.56 13.82 1.53
N LEU A 137 -2.97 12.63 1.69
CA LEU A 137 -3.73 11.45 2.08
C LEU A 137 -4.36 11.60 3.46
N MET A 138 -3.64 12.19 4.42
CA MET A 138 -4.19 12.53 5.73
C MET A 138 -5.30 13.58 5.63
N ALA A 139 -5.14 14.62 4.80
CA ALA A 139 -6.16 15.64 4.62
C ALA A 139 -7.45 15.06 4.01
N PHE A 140 -7.33 14.18 3.01
CA PHE A 140 -8.47 13.46 2.45
C PHE A 140 -9.07 12.48 3.46
N GLY A 141 -8.26 11.79 4.26
CA GLY A 141 -8.73 10.92 5.33
C GLY A 141 -9.51 11.66 6.40
N ALA A 142 -9.00 12.81 6.87
CA ALA A 142 -9.72 13.68 7.82
C ALA A 142 -11.06 14.14 7.25
N LEU A 143 -11.09 14.55 5.99
CA LEU A 143 -12.34 14.92 5.31
C LEU A 143 -13.29 13.72 5.19
N HIS A 144 -12.76 12.54 4.88
CA HIS A 144 -13.53 11.30 4.74
C HIS A 144 -14.13 10.85 6.07
N VAL A 145 -13.39 10.89 7.18
CA VAL A 145 -13.89 10.59 8.53
C VAL A 145 -15.08 11.47 8.87
N VAL A 146 -14.94 12.77 8.64
CA VAL A 146 -15.95 13.77 9.03
C VAL A 146 -17.17 13.68 8.12
N LEU A 147 -16.98 13.63 6.80
CA LEU A 147 -18.08 13.74 5.84
C LEU A 147 -18.75 12.42 5.47
N LEU A 148 -18.03 11.30 5.53
CA LEU A 148 -18.47 10.05 4.89
C LEU A 148 -18.55 8.87 5.86
N PHE A 149 -17.43 8.49 6.47
CA PHE A 149 -17.33 7.22 7.20
C PHE A 149 -16.21 7.20 8.25
N GLU A 150 -16.56 6.78 9.47
CA GLU A 150 -15.68 6.75 10.65
C GLU A 150 -14.53 5.74 10.54
N GLY A 151 -14.70 4.64 9.80
CA GLY A 151 -13.68 3.62 9.58
C GLY A 151 -12.67 3.94 8.46
N ASP A 152 -12.28 5.21 8.31
CA ASP A 152 -11.35 5.63 7.26
C ASP A 152 -9.96 4.97 7.37
N ILE A 153 -9.44 4.52 6.23
CA ILE A 153 -8.09 3.98 6.13
C ILE A 153 -7.07 5.02 5.65
N LEU A 154 -7.51 6.09 4.97
CA LEU A 154 -6.61 7.07 4.35
C LEU A 154 -5.76 7.79 5.39
N LEU A 155 -6.33 8.18 6.53
CA LEU A 155 -5.61 8.82 7.62
C LEU A 155 -4.48 7.92 8.13
N SER A 156 -4.78 6.65 8.38
CA SER A 156 -3.81 5.62 8.81
C SER A 156 -2.68 5.44 7.78
N TYR A 157 -3.01 5.36 6.48
CA TYR A 157 -1.99 5.27 5.43
C TYR A 157 -1.18 6.55 5.25
N GLY A 158 -1.79 7.71 5.50
CA GLY A 158 -1.11 8.99 5.51
C GLY A 158 -0.03 9.03 6.58
N ILE A 159 -0.37 8.67 7.82
CA ILE A 159 0.56 8.58 8.96
C ILE A 159 1.63 7.53 8.71
N LEU A 160 1.26 6.32 8.25
CA LEU A 160 2.21 5.29 7.86
C LEU A 160 3.20 5.81 6.80
N GLY A 161 2.70 6.51 5.80
CA GLY A 161 3.51 7.09 4.73
C GLY A 161 4.47 8.18 5.24
N LEU A 162 4.09 8.99 6.24
CA LEU A 162 5.02 9.91 6.90
C LEU A 162 6.18 9.15 7.57
N GLY A 163 5.87 8.06 8.29
CA GLY A 163 6.87 7.18 8.90
C GLY A 163 7.81 6.56 7.85
N LEU A 164 7.26 6.02 6.76
CA LEU A 164 8.05 5.47 5.67
C LEU A 164 8.92 6.53 4.98
N ALA A 165 8.40 7.74 4.80
CA ALA A 165 9.16 8.87 4.25
C ALA A 165 10.27 9.35 5.19
N ALA A 166 10.08 9.28 6.51
CA ALA A 166 11.14 9.53 7.49
C ALA A 166 12.23 8.44 7.41
N LEU A 167 11.83 7.18 7.23
CA LEU A 167 12.72 6.02 7.11
C LEU A 167 13.28 5.80 5.69
N TYR A 168 13.19 6.77 4.78
CA TYR A 168 13.58 6.58 3.38
C TYR A 168 15.06 6.18 3.19
N ARG A 169 15.96 6.59 4.10
CA ARG A 169 17.39 6.21 4.12
C ARG A 169 17.67 4.94 4.92
N ALA A 170 16.68 4.36 5.59
CA ALA A 170 16.87 3.21 6.44
C ALA A 170 17.31 1.99 5.62
N SER A 171 18.24 1.20 6.16
CA SER A 171 18.80 0.04 5.49
C SER A 171 17.82 -1.13 5.42
N ASP A 172 18.08 -2.10 4.54
CA ASP A 172 17.33 -3.37 4.52
C ASP A 172 17.40 -4.12 5.85
N ARG A 173 18.44 -3.90 6.66
CA ARG A 173 18.52 -4.46 8.02
C ARG A 173 17.46 -3.84 8.93
N ALA A 174 17.28 -2.53 8.88
CA ALA A 174 16.26 -1.84 9.67
C ALA A 174 14.85 -2.36 9.32
N PHE A 175 14.52 -2.43 8.03
CA PHE A 175 13.21 -2.96 7.61
C PHE A 175 13.04 -4.44 7.97
N ARG A 176 14.10 -5.27 7.91
CA ARG A 176 14.02 -6.65 8.42
C ARG A 176 13.72 -6.73 9.91
N VAL A 177 14.28 -5.85 10.72
CA VAL A 177 13.92 -5.76 12.15
C VAL A 177 12.46 -5.34 12.29
N LEU A 178 11.98 -4.38 11.50
CA LEU A 178 10.58 -3.94 11.53
C LEU A 178 9.57 -5.01 11.10
N VAL A 179 9.96 -5.98 10.26
CA VAL A 179 9.12 -7.16 9.95
C VAL A 179 8.88 -8.01 11.20
N TRP A 180 9.86 -8.08 12.09
CA TRP A 180 9.79 -8.85 13.34
C TRP A 180 9.46 -7.98 14.57
N ALA A 181 9.35 -6.66 14.40
CA ALA A 181 8.79 -5.78 15.43
C ALA A 181 7.39 -6.30 15.79
N PRO A 182 6.96 -6.18 17.07
CA PRO A 182 5.97 -7.11 17.64
C PRO A 182 4.70 -7.21 16.76
N PRO A 183 4.51 -8.32 16.03
CA PRO A 183 3.25 -8.57 15.33
C PRO A 183 2.09 -8.68 16.33
N ILE A 184 2.40 -8.79 17.63
CA ILE A 184 1.50 -8.73 18.77
C ILE A 184 0.47 -7.60 18.64
N VAL A 185 0.86 -6.37 18.25
CA VAL A 185 -0.12 -5.28 18.14
C VAL A 185 -1.15 -5.57 17.04
N PHE A 186 -0.68 -6.06 15.88
CA PHE A 186 -1.58 -6.49 14.79
C PHE A 186 -2.45 -7.67 15.21
N LEU A 187 -1.88 -8.66 15.88
CA LEU A 187 -2.59 -9.85 16.35
C LEU A 187 -3.64 -9.51 17.41
N VAL A 188 -3.33 -8.62 18.34
CA VAL A 188 -4.27 -8.13 19.36
C VAL A 188 -5.44 -7.41 18.70
N VAL A 189 -5.16 -6.52 17.75
CA VAL A 189 -6.22 -5.81 17.01
C VAL A 189 -7.06 -6.79 16.19
N ALA A 190 -6.46 -7.78 15.52
CA ALA A 190 -7.19 -8.78 14.74
C ALA A 190 -8.12 -9.66 15.58
N GLY A 191 -7.80 -9.89 16.86
CA GLY A 191 -8.70 -10.60 17.77
C GLY A 191 -10.05 -9.89 17.96
N ALA A 192 -10.08 -8.56 17.83
CA ALA A 192 -11.30 -7.77 17.96
C ALA A 192 -12.34 -8.11 16.88
N ASP A 193 -11.93 -8.60 15.70
CA ASP A 193 -12.85 -9.04 14.65
C ASP A 193 -13.76 -10.19 15.11
N GLY A 194 -13.28 -11.04 16.03
CA GLY A 194 -14.09 -12.10 16.62
C GLY A 194 -15.16 -11.60 17.57
N LEU A 195 -14.99 -10.38 18.10
CA LEU A 195 -15.89 -9.73 19.04
C LEU A 195 -16.69 -8.58 18.40
N ALA A 196 -16.45 -8.29 17.12
CA ALA A 196 -17.07 -7.20 16.39
C ALA A 196 -18.56 -7.53 16.15
N GLY A 197 -19.41 -7.23 17.13
CA GLY A 197 -20.87 -7.32 17.05
C GLY A 197 -21.49 -6.09 17.71
N ASP A 198 -22.59 -5.64 17.14
CA ASP A 198 -23.33 -4.43 17.51
C ASP A 198 -24.83 -4.73 17.58
N ASP A 199 -25.57 -3.95 18.38
CA ASP A 199 -27.02 -4.04 18.50
C ASP A 199 -27.78 -3.55 17.26
N GLY A 200 -27.06 -3.02 16.26
CA GLY A 200 -27.60 -2.55 14.99
C GLY A 200 -27.79 -1.03 14.94
N SER A 201 -27.22 -0.31 15.92
CA SER A 201 -27.19 1.16 15.98
C SER A 201 -26.53 1.82 14.77
N GLY A 202 -25.60 1.12 14.11
CA GLY A 202 -25.00 1.55 12.84
C GLY A 202 -24.03 2.74 12.95
N SER A 203 -23.71 3.19 14.16
CA SER A 203 -22.70 4.22 14.43
C SER A 203 -21.85 3.80 15.62
N LEU A 204 -20.52 3.78 15.45
CA LEU A 204 -19.58 3.41 16.51
C LEU A 204 -19.46 4.48 17.60
N LEU A 205 -19.81 5.73 17.27
CA LEU A 205 -19.66 6.88 18.16
C LEU A 205 -20.99 7.36 18.75
N GLY A 206 -22.10 6.82 18.26
CA GLY A 206 -23.43 7.33 18.56
C GLY A 206 -23.70 8.69 17.92
N GLY A 207 -24.97 8.97 17.70
CA GLY A 207 -25.47 10.22 17.14
C GLY A 207 -26.91 10.43 17.55
N ASP A 208 -27.37 11.67 17.52
CA ASP A 208 -28.78 12.00 17.78
C ASP A 208 -29.70 11.67 16.58
N GLY A 209 -29.14 11.03 15.54
CA GLY A 209 -29.82 10.67 14.30
C GLY A 209 -29.97 11.85 13.34
N THR A 210 -29.42 13.03 13.67
CA THR A 210 -29.42 14.20 12.79
C THR A 210 -28.12 14.29 12.01
N PHE A 211 -28.21 14.75 10.76
CA PHE A 211 -27.02 14.94 9.92
C PHE A 211 -25.97 15.85 10.57
N VAL A 212 -26.40 16.93 11.23
CA VAL A 212 -25.49 17.88 11.89
C VAL A 212 -24.90 17.27 13.15
N GLY A 213 -25.70 16.57 13.96
CA GLY A 213 -25.22 15.85 15.14
C GLY A 213 -24.15 14.83 14.79
N ASP A 214 -24.40 13.99 13.78
CA ASP A 214 -23.44 12.99 13.30
C ASP A 214 -22.16 13.64 12.74
N LEU A 215 -22.29 14.77 12.03
CA LEU A 215 -21.13 15.52 11.55
C LEU A 215 -20.27 16.04 12.71
N THR A 216 -20.90 16.54 13.77
CA THR A 216 -20.19 17.03 14.96
C THR A 216 -19.54 15.90 15.76
N SER A 217 -20.21 14.77 15.95
CA SER A 217 -19.65 13.61 16.66
C SER A 217 -18.42 13.07 15.93
N ARG A 218 -18.48 12.97 14.60
CA ARG A 218 -17.35 12.56 13.77
C ARG A 218 -16.20 13.57 13.78
N ALA A 219 -16.50 14.87 13.80
CA ALA A 219 -15.48 15.90 13.93
C ALA A 219 -14.75 15.85 15.27
N VAL A 220 -15.46 15.58 16.37
CA VAL A 220 -14.87 15.36 17.70
C VAL A 220 -14.04 14.07 17.70
N ALA A 221 -14.57 12.98 17.13
CA ALA A 221 -13.86 11.71 17.08
C ALA A 221 -12.61 11.75 16.21
N LEU A 222 -12.56 12.58 15.17
CA LEU A 222 -11.34 12.81 14.39
C LEU A 222 -10.17 13.23 15.31
N ALA A 223 -10.41 14.03 16.35
CA ALA A 223 -9.36 14.40 17.29
C ALA A 223 -8.85 13.19 18.10
N ALA A 224 -9.76 12.34 18.57
CA ALA A 224 -9.40 11.10 19.25
C ALA A 224 -8.65 10.13 18.32
N LEU A 225 -9.11 10.00 17.07
CA LEU A 225 -8.46 9.21 16.04
C LEU A 225 -7.06 9.73 15.73
N LEU A 226 -6.84 11.04 15.60
CA LEU A 226 -5.50 11.59 15.37
C LEU A 226 -4.49 11.22 16.48
N VAL A 227 -4.96 11.01 17.71
CA VAL A 227 -4.13 10.57 18.85
C VAL A 227 -3.96 9.05 18.87
N ALA A 228 -5.02 8.28 18.62
CA ALA A 228 -5.00 6.82 18.68
C ALA A 228 -4.38 6.17 17.43
N THR A 229 -4.61 6.74 16.25
CA THR A 229 -4.20 6.17 14.96
C THR A 229 -2.70 5.92 14.88
N PRO A 230 -1.78 6.81 15.32
CA PRO A 230 -0.34 6.51 15.34
C PRO A 230 0.02 5.20 16.05
N VAL A 231 -0.67 4.85 17.13
CA VAL A 231 -0.46 3.59 17.86
C VAL A 231 -0.94 2.41 17.02
N THR A 232 -2.15 2.49 16.47
CA THR A 232 -2.73 1.42 15.63
C THR A 232 -1.95 1.23 14.31
N VAL A 233 -1.39 2.30 13.74
CA VAL A 233 -0.52 2.25 12.56
C VAL A 233 0.74 1.43 12.81
N GLY A 234 1.17 1.31 14.08
CA GLY A 234 2.23 0.38 14.49
C GLY A 234 1.97 -1.06 14.03
N ALA A 235 0.71 -1.50 14.02
CA ALA A 235 0.32 -2.82 13.51
C ALA A 235 0.60 -3.01 12.02
N LEU A 236 0.67 -1.91 11.25
CA LEU A 236 0.86 -1.94 9.79
C LEU A 236 2.34 -1.92 9.42
N VAL A 237 3.22 -1.54 10.34
CA VAL A 237 4.66 -1.40 10.10
C VAL A 237 5.30 -2.71 9.62
N PRO A 238 5.02 -3.90 10.20
CA PRO A 238 5.57 -5.15 9.69
C PRO A 238 5.19 -5.42 8.23
N LEU A 239 3.91 -5.20 7.89
CA LEU A 239 3.39 -5.38 6.53
C LEU A 239 4.01 -4.38 5.56
N ALA A 240 4.10 -3.12 5.97
CA ALA A 240 4.76 -2.08 5.18
C ALA A 240 6.25 -2.38 4.96
N ALA A 241 6.93 -2.91 5.97
CA ALA A 241 8.33 -3.31 5.87
C ALA A 241 8.53 -4.44 4.85
N ILE A 242 7.65 -5.45 4.83
CA ILE A 242 7.63 -6.47 3.77
C ILE A 242 7.46 -5.81 2.40
N GLY A 243 6.49 -4.89 2.26
CA GLY A 243 6.25 -4.14 1.02
C GLY A 243 7.49 -3.38 0.52
N ILE A 244 8.20 -2.67 1.41
CA ILE A 244 9.45 -1.97 1.08
C ILE A 244 10.53 -2.95 0.61
N LEU A 245 10.73 -4.07 1.31
CA LEU A 245 11.74 -5.07 0.96
C LEU A 245 11.47 -5.70 -0.41
N LEU A 246 10.21 -6.05 -0.70
CA LEU A 246 9.80 -6.56 -2.02
C LEU A 246 9.99 -5.49 -3.11
N GLY A 247 9.67 -4.23 -2.81
CA GLY A 247 9.82 -3.10 -3.74
C GLY A 247 11.26 -2.74 -4.07
N ARG A 248 12.16 -2.84 -3.09
CA ARG A 248 13.61 -2.65 -3.30
C ARG A 248 14.20 -3.72 -4.22
N ARG A 249 13.70 -4.96 -4.10
CA ARG A 249 14.10 -6.12 -4.93
C ARG A 249 13.36 -6.25 -6.25
N ARG A 250 12.43 -5.33 -6.55
CA ARG A 250 11.65 -5.33 -7.80
C ARG A 250 10.83 -6.60 -8.01
N VAL A 251 10.40 -7.29 -6.94
CA VAL A 251 9.77 -8.63 -7.06
C VAL A 251 8.54 -8.64 -7.98
N LEU A 252 7.73 -7.59 -7.95
CA LEU A 252 6.52 -7.47 -8.80
C LEU A 252 6.77 -6.72 -10.10
N GLU A 253 7.90 -6.02 -10.22
CA GLU A 253 8.34 -5.43 -11.49
C GLU A 253 9.08 -6.47 -12.34
N ASP A 254 9.78 -7.43 -11.75
CA ASP A 254 10.45 -8.53 -12.45
C ASP A 254 10.08 -9.87 -11.80
N PRO A 255 8.84 -10.34 -12.03
CA PRO A 255 8.37 -11.58 -11.40
C PRO A 255 9.05 -12.82 -11.98
N ALA A 256 9.61 -12.75 -13.20
CA ALA A 256 10.30 -13.86 -13.85
C ALA A 256 11.57 -14.29 -13.09
N ALA A 257 12.29 -13.34 -12.51
CA ALA A 257 13.45 -13.58 -11.66
C ALA A 257 13.09 -14.17 -10.28
N HIS A 258 11.83 -14.12 -9.87
CA HIS A 258 11.39 -14.44 -8.51
C HIS A 258 10.37 -15.60 -8.43
N VAL A 259 10.24 -16.40 -9.50
CA VAL A 259 9.24 -17.48 -9.59
C VAL A 259 9.25 -18.47 -8.40
N PRO A 260 10.41 -18.96 -7.90
CA PRO A 260 10.40 -19.89 -6.77
C PRO A 260 9.78 -19.29 -5.51
N LEU A 261 10.04 -18.01 -5.24
CA LEU A 261 9.44 -17.28 -4.12
C LEU A 261 7.94 -17.11 -4.35
N LEU A 262 7.53 -16.57 -5.50
CA LEU A 262 6.13 -16.29 -5.82
C LEU A 262 5.27 -17.56 -5.75
N ARG A 263 5.78 -18.67 -6.28
CA ARG A 263 5.10 -19.97 -6.21
C ARG A 263 4.96 -20.47 -4.77
N ARG A 264 6.01 -20.36 -3.94
CA ARG A 264 5.93 -20.76 -2.52
C ARG A 264 4.91 -19.91 -1.76
N LEU A 265 4.92 -18.59 -1.96
CA LEU A 265 3.95 -17.69 -1.34
C LEU A 265 2.52 -18.09 -1.73
N ALA A 266 2.25 -18.35 -3.02
CA ALA A 266 0.94 -18.76 -3.48
C ALA A 266 0.48 -20.11 -2.89
N LEU A 267 1.33 -21.14 -3.01
CA LEU A 267 0.96 -22.52 -2.64
C LEU A 267 0.88 -22.74 -1.12
N VAL A 268 1.58 -21.95 -0.32
CA VAL A 268 1.53 -22.05 1.15
C VAL A 268 0.54 -21.04 1.72
N GLY A 269 0.61 -19.79 1.26
CA GLY A 269 -0.15 -18.68 1.82
C GLY A 269 -1.65 -18.81 1.61
N LEU A 270 -2.10 -19.22 0.41
CA LEU A 270 -3.54 -19.33 0.11
C LEU A 270 -4.21 -20.44 0.93
N PRO A 271 -3.71 -21.70 0.96
CA PRO A 271 -4.34 -22.75 1.77
C PRO A 271 -4.29 -22.42 3.26
N LEU A 272 -3.16 -21.93 3.77
CA LEU A 272 -3.02 -21.53 5.18
C LEU A 272 -4.07 -20.49 5.57
N SER A 273 -4.29 -19.50 4.70
CA SER A 273 -5.26 -18.44 4.94
C SER A 273 -6.69 -18.95 4.97
N VAL A 274 -7.08 -19.76 3.98
CA VAL A 274 -8.43 -20.33 3.90
C VAL A 274 -8.69 -21.20 5.13
N LEU A 275 -7.79 -22.14 5.43
CA LEU A 275 -7.95 -23.05 6.57
C LEU A 275 -7.99 -22.30 7.92
N GLY A 276 -7.15 -21.28 8.08
CA GLY A 276 -7.14 -20.47 9.30
C GLY A 276 -8.36 -19.55 9.46
N ALA A 277 -9.06 -19.24 8.38
CA ALA A 277 -10.28 -18.42 8.44
C ALA A 277 -11.53 -19.24 8.77
N LEU A 278 -11.59 -20.51 8.38
CA LEU A 278 -12.80 -21.33 8.51
C LEU A 278 -13.39 -21.35 9.94
N PRO A 279 -12.62 -21.51 11.02
CA PRO A 279 -13.21 -21.60 12.36
C PRO A 279 -14.01 -20.35 12.75
N LEU A 280 -13.45 -19.16 12.51
CA LEU A 280 -14.14 -17.90 12.83
C LEU A 280 -15.35 -17.67 11.92
N VAL A 281 -15.20 -17.98 10.64
CA VAL A 281 -16.26 -17.81 9.64
C VAL A 281 -17.45 -18.73 9.94
N LEU A 282 -17.18 -19.96 10.35
CA LEU A 282 -18.22 -20.91 10.78
C LEU A 282 -18.90 -20.45 12.08
N ALA A 283 -18.15 -19.87 13.02
CA ALA A 283 -18.73 -19.26 14.21
C ALA A 283 -19.60 -18.04 13.86
N ALA A 284 -19.19 -17.21 12.89
CA ALA A 284 -19.93 -16.04 12.45
C ALA A 284 -21.31 -16.37 11.85
N VAL A 285 -21.46 -17.53 11.21
CA VAL A 285 -22.75 -18.02 10.68
C VAL A 285 -23.51 -18.95 11.65
N GLY A 286 -23.06 -19.03 12.92
CA GLY A 286 -23.72 -19.84 13.95
C GLY A 286 -23.55 -21.35 13.78
N ALA A 287 -22.60 -21.82 12.97
CA ALA A 287 -22.32 -23.25 12.80
C ALA A 287 -21.43 -23.84 13.91
N ILE A 288 -20.73 -22.98 14.65
CA ILE A 288 -19.89 -23.34 15.80
C ILE A 288 -20.21 -22.37 16.93
N ASP A 289 -20.60 -22.92 18.09
CA ASP A 289 -20.71 -22.14 19.32
C ASP A 289 -19.31 -21.88 19.89
N ALA A 290 -19.01 -20.62 20.16
CA ALA A 290 -17.74 -20.19 20.74
C ALA A 290 -18.00 -19.11 21.78
N ASP A 291 -17.38 -19.25 22.95
CA ASP A 291 -17.40 -18.21 23.97
C ASP A 291 -16.58 -16.97 23.52
N PRO A 292 -16.69 -15.82 24.19
CA PRO A 292 -15.97 -14.60 23.79
C PRO A 292 -14.45 -14.74 23.73
N VAL A 293 -13.85 -15.55 24.61
CA VAL A 293 -12.40 -15.77 24.60
C VAL A 293 -12.01 -16.61 23.38
N ALA A 294 -12.77 -17.67 23.10
CA ALA A 294 -12.58 -18.48 21.91
C ALA A 294 -12.75 -17.64 20.63
N LEU A 295 -13.81 -16.83 20.53
CA LEU A 295 -14.04 -15.93 19.39
C LEU A 295 -12.88 -14.96 19.16
N TYR A 296 -12.37 -14.34 20.23
CA TYR A 296 -11.20 -13.47 20.14
C TYR A 296 -9.98 -14.23 19.58
N LEU A 297 -9.67 -15.42 20.11
CA LEU A 297 -8.56 -16.24 19.63
C LEU A 297 -8.73 -16.69 18.18
N LEU A 298 -9.96 -16.99 17.76
CA LEU A 298 -10.29 -17.29 16.37
C LEU A 298 -10.11 -16.05 15.48
N GLY A 299 -10.43 -14.85 15.97
CA GLY A 299 -10.07 -13.56 15.37
C GLY A 299 -8.57 -13.42 15.13
N VAL A 300 -7.77 -13.69 16.16
CA VAL A 300 -6.30 -13.65 16.06
C VAL A 300 -5.79 -14.63 14.99
N LEU A 301 -6.30 -15.86 14.98
CA LEU A 301 -5.93 -16.88 13.99
C LEU A 301 -6.32 -16.44 12.57
N HIS A 302 -7.54 -15.93 12.41
CA HIS A 302 -8.07 -15.46 11.14
C HIS A 302 -7.22 -14.29 10.59
N GLY A 303 -6.88 -13.29 11.41
CA GLY A 303 -6.00 -12.19 11.02
C GLY A 303 -4.58 -12.63 10.71
N ALA A 304 -3.98 -13.46 11.55
CA ALA A 304 -2.61 -13.98 11.37
C ALA A 304 -2.47 -14.74 10.04
N THR A 305 -3.40 -15.65 9.77
CA THR A 305 -3.40 -16.45 8.54
C THR A 305 -3.86 -15.63 7.33
N GLY A 306 -4.64 -14.57 7.54
CA GLY A 306 -4.98 -13.54 6.54
C GLY A 306 -3.75 -12.86 5.91
N VAL A 307 -2.71 -12.57 6.70
CA VAL A 307 -1.41 -12.07 6.19
C VAL A 307 -0.76 -13.09 5.23
N GLY A 308 -0.87 -14.38 5.56
CA GLY A 308 -0.45 -15.46 4.66
C GLY A 308 -1.21 -15.44 3.34
N GLY A 309 -2.52 -15.19 3.37
CA GLY A 309 -3.36 -15.07 2.18
C GLY A 309 -3.03 -13.85 1.33
N ALA A 310 -2.73 -12.71 1.95
CA ALA A 310 -2.26 -11.52 1.26
C ALA A 310 -0.95 -11.77 0.50
N LEU A 311 0.02 -12.43 1.15
CA LEU A 311 1.26 -12.88 0.52
C LEU A 311 0.99 -13.93 -0.58
N GLY A 312 0.01 -14.80 -0.36
CA GLY A 312 -0.46 -15.80 -1.32
C GLY A 312 -1.02 -15.19 -2.60
N LEU A 313 -1.89 -14.18 -2.48
CA LEU A 313 -2.43 -13.42 -3.62
C LEU A 313 -1.31 -12.71 -4.39
N LEU A 314 -0.37 -12.06 -3.67
CA LEU A 314 0.82 -11.45 -4.25
C LEU A 314 1.64 -12.48 -5.04
N GLY A 315 1.87 -13.65 -4.45
CA GLY A 315 2.55 -14.77 -5.08
C GLY A 315 1.83 -15.28 -6.32
N LEU A 316 0.51 -15.49 -6.23
CA LEU A 316 -0.32 -16.03 -7.31
C LEU A 316 -0.30 -15.12 -8.53
N VAL A 317 -0.60 -13.82 -8.35
CA VAL A 317 -0.61 -12.86 -9.45
C VAL A 317 0.78 -12.69 -10.03
N GLY A 318 1.81 -12.56 -9.19
CA GLY A 318 3.20 -12.47 -9.66
C GLY A 318 3.60 -13.69 -10.48
N TRP A 319 3.27 -14.89 -10.01
CA TRP A 319 3.57 -16.15 -10.70
C TRP A 319 2.81 -16.25 -12.03
N ALA A 320 1.53 -15.88 -12.07
CA ALA A 320 0.73 -15.87 -13.30
C ALA A 320 1.31 -14.89 -14.35
N VAL A 321 1.72 -13.70 -13.93
CA VAL A 321 2.38 -12.72 -14.82
C VAL A 321 3.72 -13.24 -15.32
N ALA A 322 4.52 -13.89 -14.48
CA ALA A 322 5.77 -14.53 -14.90
C ALA A 322 5.53 -15.67 -15.91
N ALA A 323 4.51 -16.50 -15.70
CA ALA A 323 4.15 -17.58 -16.60
C ALA A 323 3.69 -17.04 -17.97
N ARG A 324 2.90 -15.96 -17.99
CA ARG A 324 2.50 -15.27 -19.23
C ARG A 324 3.70 -14.73 -20.01
N ALA A 325 4.65 -14.10 -19.33
CA ALA A 325 5.86 -13.57 -19.96
C ALA A 325 6.72 -14.68 -20.60
N ARG A 326 6.82 -15.85 -19.96
CA ARG A 326 7.56 -17.02 -20.50
C ARG A 326 6.92 -17.63 -21.74
N ARG A 327 5.60 -17.48 -21.92
CA ARG A 327 4.86 -18.00 -23.09
C ARG A 327 4.96 -17.10 -24.33
N GLY A 328 5.82 -16.08 -24.32
CA GLY A 328 6.01 -15.18 -25.46
C GLY A 328 4.82 -14.27 -25.75
N MET A 329 3.81 -14.22 -24.88
CA MET A 329 2.71 -13.28 -25.02
C MET A 329 3.23 -11.88 -24.68
N PRO A 330 3.12 -10.89 -25.59
CA PRO A 330 3.68 -9.57 -25.36
C PRO A 330 3.14 -8.97 -24.06
N LEU A 331 4.07 -8.63 -23.15
CA LEU A 331 3.79 -7.66 -22.10
C LEU A 331 3.70 -6.28 -22.76
N PRO A 332 2.85 -5.36 -22.28
CA PRO A 332 2.96 -3.95 -22.66
C PRO A 332 4.43 -3.50 -22.48
N ALA A 333 4.98 -2.91 -23.54
CA ALA A 333 6.42 -2.78 -23.79
C ALA A 333 7.21 -2.18 -22.60
N ARG A 334 8.17 -2.93 -22.07
CA ARG A 334 9.15 -2.43 -21.10
C ARG A 334 10.38 -1.90 -21.82
N CYS A 335 10.70 -0.62 -21.66
CA CYS A 335 12.08 -0.17 -21.85
C CYS A 335 12.93 -0.68 -20.68
N SER A 336 13.98 -1.41 -21.00
CA SER A 336 14.97 -1.93 -20.08
C SER A 336 15.74 -0.79 -19.42
N VAL A 337 15.45 -0.51 -18.15
CA VAL A 337 16.35 0.30 -17.33
C VAL A 337 17.54 -0.58 -16.95
N ARG A 338 18.70 -0.29 -17.57
CA ARG A 338 20.00 -0.91 -17.28
C ARG A 338 20.30 -0.96 -15.78
N SER A 339 21.00 -2.01 -15.39
CA SER A 339 21.45 -2.31 -14.02
C SER A 339 22.51 -1.33 -13.49
N SER A 340 22.40 -1.00 -12.19
CA SER A 340 23.44 -0.44 -11.27
C SER A 340 23.90 1.02 -11.51
N PRO A 341 24.31 1.84 -10.49
CA PRO A 341 24.89 1.47 -9.19
C PRO A 341 24.32 2.19 -7.94
N TRP A 342 23.79 1.40 -7.00
CA TRP A 342 23.42 1.88 -5.65
C TRP A 342 24.62 1.99 -4.68
N ALA A 343 25.86 1.81 -5.16
CA ALA A 343 27.04 1.78 -4.31
C ALA A 343 27.76 3.14 -4.10
N ALA A 344 27.38 4.23 -4.80
CA ALA A 344 28.20 5.44 -4.85
C ALA A 344 27.60 6.71 -4.21
N ALA A 345 26.52 6.62 -3.43
CA ALA A 345 25.91 7.79 -2.77
C ALA A 345 25.66 7.56 -1.28
N ARG A 346 26.71 7.14 -0.56
CA ARG A 346 26.79 7.26 0.89
C ARG A 346 27.69 8.41 1.26
#